data_AF-A0A4V1ZZT5-F1
#
_entry.id   AF-A0A4V1ZZT5-F1
#
_cell.length_a   1.000
_cell.length_b   1.000
_cell.length_c   1.000
_cell.angle_alpha   90.00
_cell.angle_beta   90.00
_cell.angle_gamma   90.00
#
_symmetry.space_group_name_H-M   'P 1'
#
loop_
_entity.id
_entity.type
_entity.pdbx_description
1 polymer ?
#
loop_
_entity_poly.entity_id
_entity_poly.type
_entity_poly.pdbx_seq_one_letter_code
_entity_poly.pdbx_strand_id
1 'polypeptide(L)'
;MIYRIAFIAAALVPVPAPAQTPAPAPVRAAPEQVEVAVLARPVQRGEILSADDFVYEKRSPNMGRGAIEAEAAKGLEAVRPLSPGSVVRISDIITPRLVRRGEPVLIAYKAGALTITTQGRALASAGAGEPVRVVTSSTQRTLDGFVAGNGLVRIAY
;
A
#
# COMPACT_ATOMS: atom_id res chain seq x y z
N MET A 1 67.09 68.63 30.78
CA MET A 1 67.48 67.22 31.04
C MET A 1 66.56 66.33 30.20
N ILE A 2 66.73 66.27 28.88
CA ILE A 2 67.52 65.29 28.10
C ILE A 2 67.33 63.85 28.60
N TYR A 3 66.63 63.02 27.83
CA TYR A 3 67.13 61.72 27.35
C TYR A 3 66.37 61.30 26.08
N ARG A 4 67.11 61.20 24.96
CA ARG A 4 66.73 60.56 23.71
C ARG A 4 66.77 59.06 23.92
N ILE A 5 65.73 58.33 23.52
CA ILE A 5 65.87 56.92 23.13
C ILE A 5 64.98 56.67 21.91
N ALA A 6 65.64 56.33 20.80
CA ALA A 6 65.04 55.84 19.58
C ALA A 6 64.71 54.35 19.75
N PHE A 7 63.55 53.91 19.29
CA PHE A 7 63.25 52.48 19.13
C PHE A 7 62.45 52.24 17.85
N ILE A 8 63.22 51.89 16.82
CA ILE A 8 63.02 50.92 15.74
C ILE A 8 61.56 50.47 15.51
N ALA A 9 61.06 50.81 14.32
CA ALA A 9 59.87 50.24 13.72
C ALA A 9 60.08 48.74 13.41
N ALA A 10 59.43 47.87 14.16
CA ALA A 10 59.32 46.46 13.83
C ALA A 10 58.13 46.26 12.88
N ALA A 11 58.43 45.97 11.63
CA ALA A 11 57.44 45.61 10.62
C ALA A 11 56.67 44.36 11.07
N LEU A 12 55.36 44.53 11.24
CA LEU A 12 54.44 43.45 11.54
C LEU A 12 54.24 42.64 10.24
N VAL A 13 55.00 41.55 10.08
CA VAL A 13 54.71 40.54 9.05
C VAL A 13 53.48 39.76 9.51
N PRO A 14 52.35 39.79 8.78
CA PRO A 14 51.22 38.95 9.14
C PRO A 14 51.58 37.49 8.86
N VAL A 15 51.68 36.69 9.93
CA VAL A 15 51.76 35.23 9.84
C VAL A 15 50.45 34.74 9.22
N PRO A 16 50.47 34.04 8.06
CA PRO A 16 49.26 33.43 7.54
C PRO A 16 48.84 32.31 8.50
N ALA A 17 47.65 32.46 9.08
CA ALA A 17 47.02 31.41 9.87
C ALA A 17 46.97 30.10 9.06
N PRO A 18 47.25 28.93 9.66
CA PRO A 18 47.15 27.67 8.95
C PRO A 18 45.72 27.53 8.43
N ALA A 19 45.61 27.37 7.11
CA ALA A 19 44.38 27.11 6.41
C ALA A 19 43.63 25.99 7.15
N GLN A 20 42.49 26.34 7.73
CA GLN A 20 41.56 25.37 8.28
C GLN A 20 41.07 24.54 7.10
N THR A 21 41.61 23.34 6.95
CA THR A 21 41.06 22.32 6.05
C THR A 21 39.57 22.23 6.37
N PRO A 22 38.65 22.50 5.42
CA PRO A 22 37.25 22.30 5.69
C PRO A 22 37.07 20.81 6.02
N ALA A 23 36.55 20.54 7.21
CA ALA A 23 36.13 19.21 7.60
C ALA A 23 35.31 18.59 6.45
N PRO A 24 35.47 17.28 6.16
CA PRO A 24 34.63 16.65 5.16
C PRO A 24 33.18 16.89 5.57
N ALA A 25 32.44 17.62 4.74
CA ALA A 25 31.00 17.74 4.87
C ALA A 25 30.43 16.34 5.13
N PRO A 26 29.45 16.16 6.04
CA PRO A 26 28.79 14.87 6.16
C PRO A 26 28.33 14.52 4.76
N VAL A 27 28.86 13.42 4.21
CA VAL A 27 28.44 12.85 2.95
C VAL A 27 26.93 12.74 3.09
N ARG A 28 26.21 13.64 2.43
CA ARG A 28 24.76 13.70 2.49
C ARG A 28 24.35 12.40 1.85
N ALA A 29 24.10 11.40 2.69
CA ALA A 29 23.68 10.07 2.28
C ALA A 29 22.63 10.33 1.21
N ALA A 30 22.95 9.94 -0.03
CA ALA A 30 21.98 9.99 -1.11
C ALA A 30 20.71 9.41 -0.49
N PRO A 31 19.58 10.13 -0.50
CA PRO A 31 18.38 9.60 0.13
C PRO A 31 18.23 8.21 -0.44
N GLU A 32 18.24 7.19 0.41
CA GLU A 32 18.17 5.79 0.00
C GLU A 32 16.82 5.67 -0.72
N GLN A 33 16.82 5.91 -2.03
CA GLN A 33 15.62 6.07 -2.81
C GLN A 33 15.05 4.66 -2.93
N VAL A 34 13.97 4.41 -2.19
CA VAL A 34 13.28 3.14 -2.27
C VAL A 34 12.39 3.20 -3.50
N GLU A 35 12.39 2.14 -4.29
CA GLU A 35 11.42 1.97 -5.35
C GLU A 35 10.06 1.70 -4.71
N VAL A 36 9.15 2.66 -4.87
CA VAL A 36 7.82 2.58 -4.29
C VAL A 36 6.84 2.36 -5.41
N ALA A 37 6.04 1.29 -5.32
CA ALA A 37 4.92 1.09 -6.23
C ALA A 37 3.86 2.17 -5.96
N VAL A 38 3.72 3.08 -6.91
CA VAL A 38 2.68 4.12 -6.91
C VAL A 38 1.65 3.81 -7.97
N LEU A 39 0.41 4.22 -7.72
CA LEU A 39 -0.65 4.05 -8.70
C LEU A 39 -0.49 5.01 -9.88
N ALA A 40 -0.47 4.49 -11.10
CA ALA A 40 -0.46 5.29 -12.32
C ALA A 40 -1.83 5.93 -12.61
N ARG A 41 -2.90 5.28 -12.16
CA ARG A 41 -4.28 5.72 -12.39
C ARG A 41 -5.03 5.95 -11.08
N PRO A 42 -6.04 6.84 -11.07
CA PRO A 42 -6.99 6.89 -9.95
C PRO A 42 -7.71 5.54 -9.85
N VAL A 43 -7.72 4.95 -8.65
CA VAL A 43 -8.44 3.70 -8.36
C VAL A 43 -9.55 4.04 -7.38
N GLN A 44 -10.79 3.69 -7.74
CA GLN A 44 -11.93 3.95 -6.87
C GLN A 44 -12.00 2.92 -5.74
N ARG A 45 -12.74 3.28 -4.68
CA ARG A 45 -13.09 2.33 -3.64
C ARG A 45 -13.86 1.17 -4.25
N GLY A 46 -13.39 -0.05 -4.00
CA GLY A 46 -14.02 -1.27 -4.44
C GLY A 46 -13.58 -1.77 -5.82
N GLU A 47 -12.57 -1.11 -6.40
CA GLU A 47 -11.98 -1.50 -7.68
C GLU A 47 -10.79 -2.46 -7.46
N ILE A 48 -10.65 -3.41 -8.38
CA ILE A 48 -9.57 -4.41 -8.36
C ILE A 48 -8.32 -3.78 -8.95
N LEU A 49 -7.21 -3.89 -8.21
CA LEU A 49 -5.89 -3.42 -8.59
C LEU A 49 -5.23 -4.44 -9.53
N SER A 50 -4.79 -4.00 -10.72
CA SER A 50 -3.91 -4.81 -11.58
C SER A 50 -2.45 -4.46 -11.32
N ALA A 51 -1.53 -5.40 -11.54
CA ALA A 51 -0.09 -5.12 -11.47
C ALA A 51 0.34 -4.04 -12.48
N ASP A 52 -0.33 -3.97 -13.64
CA ASP A 52 -0.06 -3.00 -14.70
C ASP A 52 -0.44 -1.55 -14.31
N ASP A 53 -1.27 -1.39 -13.28
CA ASP A 53 -1.68 -0.07 -12.77
C ASP A 53 -0.61 0.56 -11.87
N PHE A 54 0.43 -0.18 -11.52
CA PHE A 54 1.52 0.28 -10.65
C PHE A 54 2.72 0.72 -11.48
N VAL A 55 3.24 1.89 -11.13
CA VAL A 55 4.52 2.40 -11.63
C VAL A 55 5.47 2.48 -10.45
N TYR A 56 6.68 1.96 -10.64
CA TYR A 56 7.73 2.09 -9.64
C TYR A 56 8.36 3.47 -9.74
N GLU A 57 8.19 4.29 -8.71
CA GLU A 57 8.78 5.62 -8.64
C GLU A 57 9.82 5.66 -7.50
N LYS A 58 11.00 6.22 -7.79
CA LYS A 58 12.07 6.40 -6.81
C LYS A 58 11.68 7.52 -5.85
N ARG A 59 11.24 7.15 -4.65
CA ARG A 59 10.76 8.10 -3.64
C ARG A 59 11.56 7.97 -2.34
N SER A 60 11.48 9.02 -1.52
CA SER A 60 12.13 9.05 -0.21
C SER A 60 11.73 7.82 0.63
N PRO A 61 12.66 7.20 1.39
CA PRO A 61 12.42 5.97 2.15
C PRO A 61 11.31 6.13 3.20
N ASN A 62 11.06 7.36 3.67
CA ASN A 62 9.93 7.67 4.56
C ASN A 62 8.56 7.43 3.90
N MET A 63 8.45 7.60 2.59
CA MET A 63 7.20 7.34 1.85
C MET A 63 7.06 5.87 1.43
N GLY A 64 8.16 5.13 1.34
CA GLY A 64 8.16 3.69 1.04
C GLY A 64 7.88 2.77 2.23
N ARG A 65 7.85 3.29 3.47
CA ARG A 65 7.50 2.47 4.65
C ARG A 65 6.08 1.91 4.53
N GLY A 66 5.98 0.59 4.39
CA GLY A 66 4.71 -0.13 4.26
C GLY A 66 4.12 -0.11 2.85
N ALA A 67 4.90 0.30 1.84
CA ALA A 67 4.51 0.13 0.45
C ALA A 67 4.40 -1.35 0.10
N ILE A 68 3.33 -1.74 -0.58
CA ILE A 68 3.20 -3.08 -1.14
C ILE A 68 3.83 -3.11 -2.54
N GLU A 69 4.40 -4.26 -2.93
CA GLU A 69 4.87 -4.48 -4.30
C GLU A 69 3.66 -4.61 -5.26
N ALA A 70 3.85 -4.21 -6.53
CA ALA A 70 2.79 -4.29 -7.54
C ALA A 70 2.24 -5.72 -7.71
N GLU A 71 3.12 -6.72 -7.69
CA GLU A 71 2.74 -8.14 -7.79
C GLU A 71 1.91 -8.60 -6.58
N ALA A 72 2.27 -8.17 -5.37
CA ALA A 72 1.51 -8.50 -4.17
C ALA A 72 0.17 -7.73 -4.08
N ALA A 73 0.06 -6.59 -4.75
CA ALA A 73 -1.17 -5.80 -4.84
C ALA A 73 -2.14 -6.29 -5.93
N LYS A 74 -1.67 -7.15 -6.84
CA LYS A 74 -2.45 -7.67 -7.97
C LYS A 74 -3.64 -8.49 -7.48
N GLY A 75 -4.82 -8.19 -8.02
CA GLY A 75 -6.06 -8.89 -7.70
C GLY A 75 -6.66 -8.50 -6.35
N LEU A 76 -6.10 -7.52 -5.65
CA LEU A 76 -6.67 -6.97 -4.41
C LEU A 76 -7.61 -5.79 -4.70
N GLU A 77 -8.57 -5.56 -3.83
CA GLU A 77 -9.55 -4.48 -3.94
C GLU A 77 -9.17 -3.30 -3.05
N ALA A 78 -9.26 -2.08 -3.58
CA ALA A 78 -8.96 -0.87 -2.82
C ALA A 78 -10.09 -0.55 -1.81
N VAL A 79 -9.72 -0.35 -0.54
CA VAL A 79 -10.68 -0.02 0.55
C VAL A 79 -11.14 1.42 0.48
N ARG A 80 -10.32 2.30 -0.09
CA ARG A 80 -10.52 3.74 -0.21
C ARG A 80 -10.18 4.21 -1.63
N PRO A 81 -10.68 5.37 -2.08
CA PRO A 81 -10.20 5.97 -3.31
C PRO A 81 -8.71 6.28 -3.17
N LEU A 82 -7.91 5.78 -4.11
CA LEU A 82 -6.48 6.02 -4.19
C LEU A 82 -6.21 6.98 -5.34
N SER A 83 -5.49 8.06 -5.04
CA SER A 83 -5.13 9.06 -6.04
C SER A 83 -3.93 8.57 -6.87
N PRO A 84 -3.82 8.98 -8.15
CA PRO A 84 -2.62 8.71 -8.92
C PRO A 84 -1.38 9.28 -8.20
N GLY A 85 -0.26 8.57 -8.27
CA GLY A 85 0.98 8.89 -7.56
C GLY A 85 0.97 8.54 -6.07
N SER A 86 -0.14 8.02 -5.52
CA SER A 86 -0.22 7.59 -4.12
C SER A 86 0.52 6.28 -3.92
N VAL A 87 1.19 6.17 -2.77
CA VAL A 87 1.79 4.91 -2.32
C VAL A 87 0.68 4.00 -1.82
N VAL A 88 0.57 2.80 -2.39
CA VAL A 88 -0.39 1.80 -1.92
C VAL A 88 0.23 1.03 -0.77
N ARG A 89 -0.54 0.89 0.31
CA ARG A 89 -0.12 0.15 1.50
C ARG A 89 -1.01 -1.07 1.70
N ILE A 90 -0.52 -2.05 2.46
CA ILE A 90 -1.30 -3.21 2.88
C ILE A 90 -2.60 -2.83 3.61
N SER A 91 -2.61 -1.72 4.35
CA SER A 91 -3.83 -1.22 5.03
C SER A 91 -4.88 -0.64 4.08
N ASP A 92 -4.51 -0.32 2.85
CA ASP A 92 -5.37 0.34 1.87
C ASP A 92 -6.07 -0.64 0.91
N ILE A 93 -5.74 -1.92 1.04
CA ILE A 93 -6.17 -2.99 0.15
C ILE A 93 -6.78 -4.14 0.97
N ILE A 94 -7.74 -4.83 0.38
CA ILE A 94 -8.37 -6.02 0.96
C ILE A 94 -8.52 -7.09 -0.12
N THR A 95 -8.76 -8.33 0.31
CA THR A 95 -9.24 -9.38 -0.59
C THR A 95 -10.50 -8.89 -1.32
N PRO A 96 -10.57 -9.07 -2.65
CA PRO A 96 -11.70 -8.60 -3.43
C PRO A 96 -12.99 -9.27 -2.96
N ARG A 97 -13.98 -8.45 -2.66
CA ARG A 97 -15.31 -8.86 -2.25
C ARG A 97 -16.05 -9.36 -3.47
N LEU A 98 -15.95 -10.66 -3.71
CA LEU A 98 -16.68 -11.34 -4.78
C LEU A 98 -18.19 -11.41 -4.55
N VAL A 99 -18.63 -11.14 -3.31
CA VAL A 99 -20.03 -11.07 -2.93
C VAL A 99 -20.27 -9.85 -2.06
N ARG A 100 -21.26 -9.03 -2.40
CA ARG A 100 -21.67 -7.87 -1.58
C ARG A 100 -23.02 -8.13 -0.88
N ARG A 101 -23.18 -7.56 0.31
CA ARG A 101 -24.46 -7.58 1.03
C ARG A 101 -25.59 -7.06 0.14
N GLY A 102 -26.66 -7.84 0.03
CA GLY A 102 -27.85 -7.52 -0.75
C GLY A 102 -27.77 -7.96 -2.21
N GLU A 103 -26.63 -8.44 -2.68
CA GLU A 103 -26.44 -8.91 -4.06
C GLU A 103 -27.07 -10.31 -4.26
N PRO A 104 -27.67 -10.58 -5.43
CA PRO A 104 -28.08 -11.94 -5.78
C PRO A 104 -26.86 -12.85 -5.92
N VAL A 105 -26.91 -14.02 -5.30
CA VAL A 105 -25.84 -15.01 -5.32
C VAL A 105 -26.39 -16.39 -5.69
N LEU A 106 -25.54 -17.22 -6.28
CA LEU A 106 -25.81 -18.61 -6.56
C LEU A 106 -25.21 -19.47 -5.45
N ILE A 107 -26.08 -20.15 -4.72
CA ILE A 107 -25.74 -21.05 -3.63
C ILE A 107 -25.56 -22.45 -4.23
N ALA A 108 -24.34 -22.96 -4.20
CA ALA A 108 -24.00 -24.33 -4.55
C ALA A 108 -23.86 -25.17 -3.28
N TYR A 109 -24.86 -26.01 -3.03
CA TYR A 109 -24.83 -26.99 -1.95
C TYR A 109 -24.21 -28.28 -2.47
N LYS A 110 -23.10 -28.72 -1.87
CA LYS A 110 -22.41 -29.95 -2.25
C LYS A 110 -22.43 -30.95 -1.10
N ALA A 111 -23.10 -32.09 -1.31
CA ALA A 111 -23.14 -33.22 -0.39
C ALA A 111 -22.74 -34.51 -1.13
N GLY A 112 -21.49 -34.94 -0.96
CA GLY A 112 -20.94 -36.08 -1.71
C GLY A 112 -20.95 -35.85 -3.23
N ALA A 113 -21.68 -36.70 -3.95
CA ALA A 113 -21.88 -36.59 -5.41
C ALA A 113 -23.03 -35.66 -5.82
N LEU A 114 -23.88 -35.22 -4.88
CA LEU A 114 -25.01 -34.35 -5.18
C LEU A 114 -24.59 -32.88 -5.12
N THR A 115 -24.83 -32.15 -6.21
CA THR A 115 -24.65 -30.69 -6.27
C THR A 115 -26.00 -30.04 -6.58
N ILE A 116 -26.52 -29.27 -5.64
CA ILE A 116 -27.74 -28.49 -5.81
C ILE A 116 -27.33 -27.04 -5.97
N THR A 117 -27.81 -26.39 -7.03
CA THR A 117 -27.62 -24.95 -7.23
C THR A 117 -28.94 -24.22 -7.03
N THR A 118 -28.91 -23.11 -6.33
CA THR A 118 -30.11 -22.33 -6.03
C THR A 118 -29.76 -20.86 -5.93
N GLN A 119 -30.72 -20.00 -6.26
CA GLN A 119 -30.53 -18.56 -6.13
C GLN A 119 -30.84 -18.09 -4.71
N GLY A 120 -30.04 -17.15 -4.23
CA GLY A 120 -30.19 -16.51 -2.94
C GLY A 120 -29.71 -15.07 -2.98
N ARG A 121 -29.65 -14.47 -1.80
CA ARG A 121 -29.14 -13.11 -1.59
C ARG A 121 -28.13 -13.13 -0.47
N ALA A 122 -27.02 -12.41 -0.65
CA ALA A 122 -26.03 -12.31 0.40
C ALA A 122 -26.50 -11.37 1.52
N LEU A 123 -26.32 -11.79 2.77
CA LEU A 123 -26.58 -10.96 3.96
C LEU A 123 -25.33 -10.25 4.47
N ALA A 124 -24.15 -10.74 4.08
CA ALA A 124 -22.85 -10.14 4.38
C ALA A 124 -22.04 -9.96 3.10
N SER A 125 -21.08 -9.03 3.13
CA SER A 125 -20.08 -8.91 2.07
C SER A 125 -18.86 -9.75 2.44
N ALA A 126 -18.32 -10.51 1.50
CA ALA A 126 -17.20 -11.42 1.75
C ALA A 126 -16.33 -11.56 0.49
N GLY A 127 -15.03 -11.75 0.71
CA GLY A 127 -14.06 -12.06 -0.33
C GLY A 127 -13.99 -13.55 -0.66
N ALA A 128 -13.18 -13.90 -1.67
CA ALA A 128 -12.93 -15.28 -2.04
C ALA A 128 -12.44 -16.11 -0.83
N GLY A 129 -13.08 -17.24 -0.56
CA GLY A 129 -12.71 -18.14 0.55
C GLY A 129 -13.15 -17.66 1.94
N GLU A 130 -13.71 -16.46 2.07
CA GLU A 130 -14.23 -15.98 3.35
C GLU A 130 -15.63 -16.56 3.65
N PRO A 131 -15.96 -16.75 4.95
CA PRO A 131 -17.30 -17.16 5.36
C PRO A 131 -18.30 -16.04 5.06
N VAL A 132 -19.44 -16.41 4.49
CA VAL A 132 -20.53 -15.49 4.16
C VAL A 132 -21.87 -16.09 4.55
N ARG A 133 -22.75 -15.23 5.05
CA ARG A 133 -24.13 -15.56 5.33
C ARG A 133 -25.00 -15.21 4.15
N VAL A 134 -25.79 -16.15 3.67
CA VAL A 134 -26.70 -15.99 2.53
C VAL A 134 -28.11 -16.40 2.93
N VAL A 135 -29.11 -15.83 2.27
CA VAL A 135 -30.51 -16.24 2.42
C VAL A 135 -30.99 -16.83 1.10
N THR A 136 -31.63 -17.99 1.17
CA THR A 136 -32.19 -18.66 0.00
C THR A 136 -33.40 -17.91 -0.52
N SER A 137 -33.51 -17.66 -1.82
CA SER A 137 -34.68 -16.95 -2.38
C SER A 137 -35.94 -17.81 -2.39
N SER A 138 -35.82 -19.15 -2.40
CA SER A 138 -36.94 -20.08 -2.47
C SER A 138 -37.56 -20.40 -1.10
N THR A 139 -36.74 -20.54 -0.07
CA THR A 139 -37.18 -20.97 1.27
C THR A 139 -36.99 -19.91 2.35
N GLN A 140 -36.39 -18.76 2.00
CA GLN A 140 -35.99 -17.70 2.94
C GLN A 140 -35.13 -18.19 4.12
N ARG A 141 -34.54 -19.39 4.01
CA ARG A 141 -33.64 -19.93 5.02
C ARG A 141 -32.29 -19.25 4.93
N THR A 142 -31.74 -18.92 6.09
CA THR A 142 -30.38 -18.40 6.20
C THR A 142 -29.40 -19.56 6.24
N LEU A 143 -28.38 -19.50 5.40
CA LEU A 143 -27.34 -20.50 5.30
C LEU A 143 -25.97 -19.81 5.45
N ASP A 144 -25.07 -20.46 6.18
CA ASP A 144 -23.68 -20.03 6.29
C ASP A 144 -22.85 -20.90 5.34
N GLY A 145 -21.97 -20.27 4.58
CA GLY A 145 -21.13 -20.94 3.59
C GLY A 145 -19.86 -20.14 3.31
N PHE A 146 -19.11 -20.54 2.28
CA PHE A 146 -17.88 -19.88 1.87
C PHE A 146 -18.03 -19.36 0.45
N VAL A 147 -17.48 -18.19 0.16
CA VAL A 147 -17.47 -17.65 -1.20
C VAL A 147 -16.50 -18.48 -2.05
N ALA A 148 -17.02 -19.13 -3.09
CA ALA A 148 -16.23 -19.93 -4.01
C ALA A 148 -15.90 -19.18 -5.31
N GLY A 149 -16.58 -18.07 -5.61
CA GLY A 149 -16.35 -17.28 -6.82
C GLY A 149 -17.27 -16.06 -6.90
N ASN A 150 -17.22 -15.34 -8.02
CA ASN A 150 -18.03 -14.14 -8.27
C ASN A 150 -19.53 -14.47 -8.16
N GLY A 151 -20.18 -14.02 -7.08
CA GLY A 151 -21.56 -14.37 -6.79
C GLY A 151 -21.82 -15.86 -6.49
N LEU A 152 -20.80 -16.71 -6.30
CA LEU A 152 -20.94 -18.15 -6.04
C LEU A 152 -20.60 -18.46 -4.58
N VAL A 153 -21.54 -19.05 -3.85
CA VAL A 153 -21.34 -19.46 -2.45
C VAL A 153 -21.46 -20.97 -2.35
N ARG A 154 -20.42 -21.62 -1.83
CA ARG A 154 -20.40 -23.05 -1.58
C ARG A 154 -20.74 -23.34 -0.13
N ILE A 155 -21.71 -24.20 0.08
CA ILE A 155 -22.04 -24.74 1.41
C ILE A 155 -21.52 -26.18 1.43
N ALA A 156 -20.65 -26.48 2.37
CA ALA A 156 -20.23 -27.83 2.69
C ALA A 156 -20.99 -28.28 3.94
N TYR A 157 -21.58 -29.46 3.87
CA TYR A 157 -22.20 -30.16 4.99
C TYR A 157 -21.48 -31.49 5.19
#